data_AF-A0A4P9ZSH7-F1
#
_entry.id   AF-A0A4P9ZSH7-F1
#
_cell.length_a   1.000
_cell.length_b   1.000
_cell.length_c   1.000
_cell.angle_alpha   90.00
_cell.angle_beta   90.00
_cell.angle_gamma   90.00
#
_symmetry.space_group_name_H-M   'P 1'
#
loop_
_entity.id
_entity.type
_entity.pdbx_description
1 polymer ?
#
loop_
_entity_poly.entity_id
_entity_poly.type
_entity_poly.pdbx_seq_one_letter_code
_entity_poly.pdbx_strand_id
1 'polypeptide(L)'
;MQFEKPDFRKLPRLAHDLDRVLFSPGVHYLQDSRSKVFNFDPWLQKVPPNDAFDFDKLQPFIKPSKDKTLHSKAKKNNSKYVGSTSSMTHILSHIFFLVSMWRPLDITPLSQRFMKLPDSHTRGMRVPASVYLRYNKGVYAIDADKSFDVEDSILMILGKSMERFLTLRQPHFERLLKKSKDSSKVNMAEEQYSYASYNRFLLRSQLDCYDKRLPLKSFDLKSRATIAIRLLRDEFDSATEYRIKYPSGLIESFEREYFDMMRSAFLKYNFQARIGNMDGVFVAFHNTKSLFGFQYIPREEMDKVLFGSTRRGDKYFFLTLQLLEKVFDTVTAKYPAQVRL
;
A
#
# COMPACT_ATOMS: atom_id res chain seq x y z
N MET A 1 6.69 -17.79 -7.31
CA MET A 1 7.54 -16.73 -7.90
C MET A 1 8.97 -16.92 -7.42
N GLN A 2 9.95 -16.48 -8.21
CA GLN A 2 11.34 -16.42 -7.79
C GLN A 2 11.63 -15.00 -7.30
N PHE A 3 12.15 -14.88 -6.08
CA PHE A 3 12.45 -13.57 -5.47
C PHE A 3 13.94 -13.37 -5.37
N GLU A 4 14.38 -12.15 -5.69
CA GLU A 4 15.71 -11.72 -5.31
C GLU A 4 15.71 -11.25 -3.85
N LYS A 5 16.72 -11.64 -3.09
CA LYS A 5 16.82 -11.27 -1.68
C LYS A 5 17.17 -9.77 -1.56
N PRO A 6 16.31 -8.94 -0.93
CA PRO A 6 16.61 -7.53 -0.74
C PRO A 6 17.68 -7.33 0.35
N ASP A 7 18.40 -6.20 0.30
CA ASP A 7 19.29 -5.82 1.40
C ASP A 7 18.49 -5.20 2.55
N PHE A 8 17.99 -6.08 3.42
CA PHE A 8 17.20 -5.69 4.59
C PHE A 8 17.89 -4.69 5.53
N ARG A 9 19.23 -4.56 5.49
CA ARG A 9 19.96 -3.61 6.36
C ARG A 9 19.72 -2.15 5.99
N LYS A 10 19.28 -1.90 4.75
CA LYS A 10 18.96 -0.56 4.23
C LYS A 10 17.51 -0.16 4.45
N LEU A 11 16.67 -1.09 4.91
CA LEU A 11 15.26 -0.80 5.21
C LEU A 11 15.13 -0.10 6.56
N PRO A 12 14.21 0.88 6.66
CA PRO A 12 13.94 1.51 7.93
C PRO A 12 13.19 0.54 8.85
N ARG A 13 13.15 0.90 10.13
CA ARG A 13 12.38 0.21 11.17
C ARG A 13 11.35 1.17 11.73
N LEU A 14 10.30 0.64 12.33
CA LEU A 14 9.37 1.43 13.11
C LEU A 14 10.11 2.15 14.25
N ALA A 15 9.79 3.41 14.45
CA ALA A 15 10.24 4.21 15.58
C ALA A 15 9.14 4.26 16.67
N HIS A 16 9.39 4.98 17.77
CA HIS A 16 8.39 5.29 18.80
C HIS A 16 7.71 4.07 19.44
N ASP A 17 8.47 2.98 19.56
CA ASP A 17 8.03 1.67 20.07
C ASP A 17 6.80 1.09 19.34
N LEU A 18 6.54 1.52 18.11
CA LEU A 18 5.42 1.04 17.28
C LEU A 18 5.59 -0.42 16.85
N ASP A 19 6.80 -0.97 16.95
CA ASP A 19 7.11 -2.37 16.61
C ASP A 19 6.31 -3.39 17.45
N ARG A 20 5.86 -3.04 18.66
CA ARG A 20 5.00 -3.90 19.48
C ARG A 20 3.65 -4.25 18.82
N VAL A 21 3.16 -3.37 17.93
CA VAL A 21 1.91 -3.57 17.18
C VAL A 21 2.03 -4.76 16.22
N LEU A 22 3.23 -5.08 15.75
CA LEU A 22 3.47 -6.20 14.83
C LEU A 22 3.18 -7.56 15.47
N PHE A 23 3.25 -7.66 16.80
CA PHE A 23 3.18 -8.93 17.54
C PHE A 23 1.96 -9.03 18.46
N SER A 24 1.09 -8.02 18.44
CA SER A 24 -0.09 -7.96 19.29
C SER A 24 -1.32 -7.85 18.40
N PRO A 25 -2.16 -8.89 18.31
CA PRO A 25 -3.34 -8.87 17.44
C PRO A 25 -4.31 -7.74 17.77
N GLY A 26 -5.01 -7.25 16.74
CA GLY A 26 -6.04 -6.23 16.89
C GLY A 26 -5.52 -4.79 16.86
N VAL A 27 -6.38 -3.88 17.28
CA VAL A 27 -6.15 -2.43 17.18
C VAL A 27 -5.46 -1.90 18.43
N HIS A 28 -4.51 -0.99 18.22
CA HIS A 28 -3.71 -0.37 19.27
C HIS A 28 -3.99 1.11 19.28
N TYR A 29 -4.64 1.59 20.33
CA TYR A 29 -4.88 3.01 20.52
C TYR A 29 -3.56 3.75 20.71
N LEU A 30 -3.41 4.91 20.06
CA LEU A 30 -2.32 5.82 20.37
C LEU A 30 -2.46 6.36 21.81
N GLN A 31 -3.68 6.79 22.15
CA GLN A 31 -4.08 7.27 23.46
C GLN A 31 -5.39 6.60 23.84
N ASP A 32 -5.45 6.04 25.04
CA ASP A 32 -6.66 5.43 25.57
C ASP A 32 -7.77 6.49 25.73
N SER A 33 -8.96 6.20 25.19
CA SER A 33 -10.05 7.19 25.14
C SER A 33 -10.64 7.49 26.52
N ARG A 34 -10.57 6.54 27.46
CA ARG A 34 -11.12 6.66 28.82
C ARG A 34 -10.15 7.32 29.80
N SER A 35 -8.95 6.77 29.94
CA SER A 35 -7.93 7.20 30.90
C SER A 35 -7.08 8.37 30.40
N LYS A 36 -7.08 8.63 29.08
CA LYS A 36 -6.19 9.61 28.41
C LYS A 36 -4.70 9.28 28.51
N VAL A 37 -4.34 8.08 28.99
CA VAL A 37 -2.97 7.61 28.99
C VAL A 37 -2.54 7.28 27.56
N PHE A 38 -1.32 7.69 27.20
CA PHE A 38 -0.72 7.37 25.91
C PHE A 38 -0.05 5.99 25.96
N ASN A 39 -0.33 5.14 24.97
CA ASN A 39 0.30 3.82 24.84
C ASN A 39 1.60 3.88 24.03
N PHE A 40 1.80 4.95 23.26
CA PHE A 40 2.99 5.25 22.45
C PHE A 40 3.36 6.72 22.60
N ASP A 41 4.42 7.17 21.93
CA ASP A 41 4.89 8.55 22.01
C ASP A 41 3.77 9.58 21.72
N PRO A 42 3.43 10.48 22.67
CA PRO A 42 2.41 11.51 22.48
C PRO A 42 2.69 12.44 21.29
N TRP A 43 3.95 12.59 20.88
CA TRP A 43 4.33 13.36 19.71
C TRP A 43 3.62 12.90 18.44
N LEU A 44 3.37 11.59 18.30
CA LEU A 44 2.67 11.02 17.16
C LEU A 44 1.23 11.52 17.03
N GLN A 45 0.63 12.05 18.09
CA GLN A 45 -0.77 12.44 18.06
C GLN A 45 -1.04 13.56 17.07
N LYS A 46 -0.11 14.50 16.90
CA LYS A 46 -0.28 15.65 16.02
C LYS A 46 0.39 15.39 14.68
N VAL A 47 -0.42 15.10 13.67
CA VAL A 47 0.06 14.91 12.30
C VAL A 47 0.44 16.28 11.73
N PRO A 48 1.67 16.45 11.23
CA PRO A 48 2.07 17.68 10.56
C PRO A 48 1.21 17.94 9.32
N PRO A 49 0.76 19.20 9.10
CA PRO A 49 0.06 19.59 7.88
C PRO A 49 0.88 19.26 6.62
N ASN A 50 0.19 18.95 5.51
CA ASN A 50 0.85 18.57 4.26
C ASN A 50 1.71 19.69 3.67
N ASP A 51 1.26 20.94 3.78
CA ASP A 51 2.00 22.11 3.32
C ASP A 51 3.27 22.38 4.13
N ALA A 52 3.39 21.84 5.33
CA ALA A 52 4.56 21.97 6.19
C ALA A 52 5.70 21.00 5.82
N PHE A 53 5.40 19.89 5.13
CA PHE A 53 6.40 18.89 4.76
C PHE A 53 7.11 19.28 3.46
N ASP A 54 8.43 19.10 3.42
CA ASP A 54 9.29 19.42 2.28
C ASP A 54 9.49 18.17 1.41
N PHE A 55 8.61 18.01 0.39
CA PHE A 55 8.62 16.84 -0.50
C PHE A 55 9.82 16.81 -1.44
N ASP A 56 10.50 17.94 -1.66
CA ASP A 56 11.71 18.00 -2.51
C ASP A 56 12.90 17.32 -1.83
N LYS A 57 12.82 17.09 -0.52
CA LYS A 57 13.78 16.26 0.24
C LYS A 57 13.56 14.76 0.05
N LEU A 58 12.46 14.33 -0.56
CA LEU A 58 12.21 12.91 -0.85
C LEU A 58 12.77 12.52 -2.22
N GLN A 59 13.12 11.24 -2.35
CA GLN A 59 13.51 10.70 -3.64
C GLN A 59 12.29 10.68 -4.59
N PRO A 60 12.48 11.02 -5.87
CA PRO A 60 11.39 10.99 -6.84
C PRO A 60 11.00 9.55 -7.16
N PHE A 61 9.69 9.32 -7.27
CA PHE A 61 9.17 8.02 -7.69
C PHE A 61 9.63 7.69 -9.12
N ILE A 62 10.25 6.52 -9.29
CA ILE A 62 10.72 6.04 -10.60
C ILE A 62 9.61 5.18 -11.23
N LYS A 63 9.16 5.49 -12.44
CA LYS A 63 8.23 4.63 -13.20
C LYS A 63 8.93 3.38 -13.75
N PRO A 64 8.25 2.23 -13.91
CA PRO A 64 8.84 1.02 -14.49
C PRO A 64 9.59 1.27 -15.81
N SER A 65 9.03 2.05 -16.73
CA SER A 65 9.67 2.39 -18.02
C SER A 65 10.96 3.22 -17.92
N LYS A 66 11.21 3.85 -16.76
CA LYS A 66 12.39 4.67 -16.49
C LYS A 66 13.39 3.98 -15.55
N ASP A 67 13.04 2.83 -14.98
CA ASP A 67 13.92 2.07 -14.09
C ASP A 67 14.93 1.23 -14.89
N LYS A 68 16.14 1.77 -15.02
CA LYS A 68 17.26 1.09 -15.71
C LYS A 68 17.65 -0.23 -15.04
N THR A 69 17.56 -0.32 -13.71
CA THR A 69 17.90 -1.52 -12.94
C THR A 69 16.88 -2.62 -13.22
N LEU A 70 15.59 -2.28 -13.21
CA LEU A 70 14.50 -3.21 -13.56
C LEU A 70 14.65 -3.73 -15.00
N HIS A 71 14.92 -2.86 -15.97
CA HIS A 71 15.13 -3.27 -17.36
C HIS A 71 16.39 -4.14 -17.53
N SER A 72 17.48 -3.85 -16.81
CA SER A 72 18.70 -4.67 -16.81
C SER A 72 18.43 -6.08 -16.27
N LYS A 73 17.72 -6.17 -15.14
CA LYS A 73 17.29 -7.45 -14.55
C LYS A 73 16.35 -8.23 -15.46
N ALA A 74 15.42 -7.55 -16.13
CA ALA A 74 14.48 -8.20 -17.05
C ALA A 74 15.20 -8.89 -18.20
N LYS A 75 16.23 -8.25 -18.77
CA LYS A 75 17.07 -8.85 -19.82
C LYS A 75 17.82 -10.08 -19.31
N LYS A 76 18.37 -10.03 -18.10
CA LYS A 76 19.06 -11.18 -17.49
C LYS A 76 18.11 -12.36 -17.25
N ASN A 77 16.87 -12.08 -16.86
CA ASN A 77 15.86 -13.10 -16.56
C ASN A 77 14.99 -13.48 -17.77
N ASN A 78 15.35 -13.01 -18.99
CA ASN A 78 14.57 -13.18 -20.22
C ASN A 78 13.08 -12.84 -20.06
N SER A 79 12.78 -11.81 -19.25
CA SER A 79 11.42 -11.36 -18.98
C SER A 79 10.96 -10.39 -20.08
N LYS A 80 9.75 -10.61 -20.61
CA LYS A 80 9.15 -9.75 -21.64
C LYS A 80 8.44 -8.55 -21.05
N TYR A 81 7.92 -8.67 -19.83
CA TYR A 81 7.10 -7.64 -19.17
C TYR A 81 7.73 -7.19 -17.86
N VAL A 82 7.72 -5.89 -17.60
CA VAL A 82 8.16 -5.33 -16.32
C VAL A 82 7.12 -4.41 -15.72
N GLY A 83 6.96 -4.40 -14.40
CA GLY A 83 5.96 -3.56 -13.73
C GLY A 83 6.27 -3.31 -12.27
N SER A 84 5.61 -2.33 -11.67
CA SER A 84 5.61 -2.10 -10.23
C SER A 84 4.28 -2.53 -9.62
N THR A 85 4.24 -2.73 -8.31
CA THR A 85 2.98 -2.96 -7.58
C THR A 85 1.94 -1.88 -7.87
N SER A 86 2.35 -0.61 -7.94
CA SER A 86 1.46 0.50 -8.27
C SER A 86 0.86 0.44 -9.67
N SER A 87 1.58 -0.08 -10.68
CA SER A 87 1.03 -0.24 -12.04
C SER A 87 0.28 -1.55 -12.26
N MET A 88 0.60 -2.59 -11.48
CA MET A 88 0.02 -3.92 -11.64
C MET A 88 -1.26 -4.13 -10.83
N THR A 89 -1.34 -3.61 -9.61
CA THR A 89 -2.39 -4.01 -8.65
C THR A 89 -3.81 -3.75 -9.13
N HIS A 90 -4.06 -2.65 -9.84
CA HIS A 90 -5.41 -2.33 -10.33
C HIS A 90 -5.82 -3.24 -11.49
N ILE A 91 -4.98 -3.44 -12.50
CA ILE A 91 -5.31 -4.36 -13.61
C ILE A 91 -5.41 -5.82 -13.12
N LEU A 92 -4.54 -6.25 -12.19
CA LEU A 92 -4.66 -7.56 -11.55
C LEU A 92 -5.98 -7.72 -10.79
N SER A 93 -6.49 -6.66 -10.16
CA SER A 93 -7.77 -6.72 -9.44
C SER A 93 -8.93 -7.07 -10.39
N HIS A 94 -8.94 -6.52 -11.62
CA HIS A 94 -9.97 -6.81 -12.61
C HIS A 94 -9.90 -8.23 -13.14
N ILE A 95 -8.69 -8.72 -13.41
CA ILE A 95 -8.49 -10.13 -13.79
C ILE A 95 -8.93 -11.05 -12.64
N PHE A 96 -8.64 -10.68 -11.40
CA PHE A 96 -9.11 -11.42 -10.23
C PHE A 96 -10.64 -11.43 -10.12
N PHE A 97 -11.33 -10.32 -10.34
CA PHE A 97 -12.81 -10.28 -10.30
C PHE A 97 -13.41 -11.24 -11.33
N LEU A 98 -12.81 -11.35 -12.51
CA LEU A 98 -13.20 -12.32 -13.53
C LEU A 98 -12.97 -13.76 -13.05
N VAL A 99 -11.75 -14.08 -12.60
CA VAL A 99 -11.37 -15.44 -12.18
C VAL A 99 -12.13 -15.90 -10.92
N SER A 100 -12.47 -14.98 -10.03
CA SER A 100 -13.22 -15.26 -8.80
C SER A 100 -14.74 -15.21 -8.99
N MET A 101 -15.22 -14.87 -10.18
CA MET A 101 -16.65 -14.65 -10.46
C MET A 101 -17.30 -13.68 -9.45
N TRP A 102 -16.63 -12.54 -9.21
CA TRP A 102 -17.12 -11.50 -8.30
C TRP A 102 -17.44 -12.00 -6.88
N ARG A 103 -16.68 -12.97 -6.37
CA ARG A 103 -16.87 -13.55 -5.05
C ARG A 103 -17.00 -12.47 -3.96
N PRO A 104 -17.96 -12.61 -3.01
CA PRO A 104 -18.06 -11.72 -1.86
C PRO A 104 -16.90 -11.90 -0.88
N LEU A 105 -16.67 -10.87 -0.08
CA LEU A 105 -15.68 -10.87 1.00
C LEU A 105 -16.20 -11.65 2.20
N ASP A 106 -15.30 -12.28 2.94
CA ASP A 106 -15.64 -12.84 4.25
C ASP A 106 -15.67 -11.73 5.30
N ILE A 107 -16.88 -11.32 5.67
CA ILE A 107 -17.14 -10.30 6.70
C ILE A 107 -17.39 -10.89 8.09
N THR A 108 -17.28 -12.21 8.27
CA THR A 108 -17.45 -12.88 9.56
C THR A 108 -16.52 -12.41 10.68
N PRO A 109 -15.31 -11.86 10.42
CA PRO A 109 -14.48 -11.29 11.49
C PRO A 109 -15.05 -10.03 12.15
N LEU A 110 -16.08 -9.42 11.56
CA LEU A 110 -16.72 -8.21 12.06
C LEU A 110 -17.89 -8.52 13.01
N SER A 111 -18.25 -7.55 13.84
CA SER A 111 -19.42 -7.62 14.68
C SER A 111 -20.71 -7.75 13.87
N GLN A 112 -21.74 -8.30 14.50
CA GLN A 112 -23.05 -8.59 13.89
C GLN A 112 -23.68 -7.37 13.19
N ARG A 113 -23.32 -6.15 13.60
CA ARG A 113 -23.78 -4.90 13.01
C ARG A 113 -23.43 -4.77 11.52
N PHE A 114 -22.36 -5.43 11.07
CA PHE A 114 -21.89 -5.39 9.68
C PHE A 114 -22.53 -6.45 8.78
N MET A 115 -23.20 -7.47 9.33
CA MET A 115 -23.73 -8.60 8.55
C MET A 115 -24.84 -8.22 7.56
N LYS A 116 -25.46 -7.04 7.74
CA LYS A 116 -26.46 -6.49 6.81
C LYS A 116 -25.86 -5.51 5.79
N LEU A 117 -24.57 -5.21 5.88
CA LEU A 117 -23.91 -4.29 4.96
C LEU A 117 -23.35 -5.05 3.75
N PRO A 118 -23.13 -4.35 2.61
CA PRO A 118 -22.60 -5.01 1.42
C PRO A 118 -21.19 -5.57 1.66
N ASP A 119 -21.01 -6.85 1.36
CA ASP A 119 -19.77 -7.63 1.40
C ASP A 119 -19.00 -7.60 0.06
N SER A 120 -19.47 -6.79 -0.90
CA SER A 120 -18.83 -6.61 -2.19
C SER A 120 -17.77 -5.51 -2.18
N HIS A 121 -16.79 -5.62 -3.08
CA HIS A 121 -15.82 -4.57 -3.34
C HIS A 121 -16.50 -3.22 -3.68
N THR A 122 -15.91 -2.12 -3.22
CA THR A 122 -16.49 -0.78 -3.42
C THR A 122 -16.60 -0.41 -4.90
N ARG A 123 -17.45 0.56 -5.24
CA ARG A 123 -17.52 1.09 -6.62
C ARG A 123 -16.15 1.56 -7.12
N GLY A 124 -15.36 2.21 -6.28
CA GLY A 124 -14.01 2.67 -6.62
C GLY A 124 -13.00 1.55 -6.92
N MET A 125 -13.22 0.33 -6.42
CA MET A 125 -12.42 -0.83 -6.82
C MET A 125 -12.82 -1.38 -8.20
N ARG A 126 -14.07 -1.13 -8.61
CA ARG A 126 -14.69 -1.68 -9.82
C ARG A 126 -14.59 -0.75 -11.03
N VAL A 127 -14.06 0.47 -10.86
CA VAL A 127 -13.80 1.36 -11.99
C VAL A 127 -12.78 0.74 -12.94
N PRO A 128 -12.96 0.85 -14.27
CA PRO A 128 -12.03 0.29 -15.25
C PRO A 128 -10.58 0.67 -14.96
N ALA A 129 -9.67 -0.27 -15.19
CA ALA A 129 -8.24 -0.01 -15.12
C ALA A 129 -7.66 0.14 -16.51
N SER A 130 -6.75 1.09 -16.67
CA SER A 130 -5.92 1.25 -17.85
C SER A 130 -4.44 1.28 -17.46
N VAL A 131 -3.60 0.77 -18.34
CA VAL A 131 -2.13 0.77 -18.21
C VAL A 131 -1.53 0.99 -19.60
N TYR A 132 -0.34 1.57 -19.65
CA TYR A 132 0.43 1.67 -20.88
C TYR A 132 1.46 0.54 -20.97
N LEU A 133 1.57 -0.08 -22.14
CA LEU A 133 2.70 -0.96 -22.46
C LEU A 133 3.75 -0.16 -23.24
N ARG A 134 4.88 0.13 -22.59
CA ARG A 134 5.99 0.92 -23.14
C ARG A 134 7.11 0.00 -23.60
N TYR A 135 7.27 -0.17 -24.90
CA TYR A 135 8.34 -0.98 -25.45
C TYR A 135 9.72 -0.32 -25.31
N ASN A 136 10.72 -1.11 -24.90
CA ASN A 136 12.13 -0.72 -24.87
C ASN A 136 13.03 -1.96 -25.04
N LYS A 137 13.69 -2.08 -26.21
CA LYS A 137 14.73 -3.09 -26.48
C LYS A 137 14.36 -4.51 -26.03
N GLY A 138 13.21 -5.01 -26.49
CA GLY A 138 12.70 -6.36 -26.23
C GLY A 138 11.81 -6.50 -24.98
N VAL A 139 11.67 -5.45 -24.16
CA VAL A 139 10.91 -5.49 -22.90
C VAL A 139 9.77 -4.46 -22.97
N TYR A 140 8.58 -4.84 -22.52
CA TYR A 140 7.43 -3.96 -22.35
C TYR A 140 7.26 -3.58 -20.88
N ALA A 141 7.47 -2.30 -20.57
CA ALA A 141 7.20 -1.77 -19.24
C ALA A 141 5.73 -1.39 -19.09
N ILE A 142 5.13 -1.81 -17.99
CA ILE A 142 3.74 -1.59 -17.62
C ILE A 142 3.71 -0.37 -16.72
N ASP A 143 3.34 0.78 -17.29
CA ASP A 143 3.19 2.03 -16.55
C ASP A 143 1.70 2.23 -16.22
N ALA A 144 1.42 2.75 -15.01
CA ALA A 144 0.06 3.14 -14.65
C ALA A 144 -0.43 4.25 -15.58
N ASP A 145 -1.67 4.15 -16.06
CA ASP A 145 -2.32 5.24 -16.74
C ASP A 145 -2.83 6.25 -15.72
N LYS A 146 -2.43 7.51 -15.92
CA LYS A 146 -2.78 8.66 -15.07
C LYS A 146 -3.43 9.77 -15.88
N SER A 147 -3.91 9.48 -17.08
CA SER A 147 -4.45 10.49 -18.00
C SER A 147 -5.70 11.22 -17.47
N PHE A 148 -6.41 10.63 -16.50
CA PHE A 148 -7.56 11.23 -15.83
C PHE A 148 -7.30 11.56 -14.36
N ASP A 149 -6.06 11.43 -13.90
CA ASP A 149 -5.67 11.86 -12.55
C ASP A 149 -5.58 13.39 -12.59
N VAL A 150 -6.59 14.06 -12.05
CA VAL A 150 -6.73 15.52 -12.16
C VAL A 150 -5.64 16.23 -11.33
N GLU A 151 -5.39 15.76 -10.10
CA GLU A 151 -4.33 16.27 -9.21
C GLU A 151 -3.87 15.20 -8.20
N ASP A 152 -2.65 15.34 -7.68
CA ASP A 152 -2.14 14.51 -6.58
C ASP A 152 -2.97 14.76 -5.32
N SER A 153 -3.85 13.81 -4.98
CA SER A 153 -4.72 13.99 -3.80
C SER A 153 -3.90 14.22 -2.53
N ILE A 154 -4.43 15.07 -1.64
CA ILE A 154 -3.88 15.36 -0.32
C ILE A 154 -3.48 14.09 0.47
N LEU A 155 -4.23 13.00 0.28
CA LEU A 155 -3.98 11.71 0.92
C LEU A 155 -2.74 10.99 0.36
N MET A 156 -2.44 11.15 -0.93
CA MET A 156 -1.25 10.55 -1.52
C MET A 156 0.02 11.23 -1.00
N ILE A 157 -0.02 12.56 -0.89
CA ILE A 157 1.05 13.39 -0.32
C ILE A 157 1.28 13.02 1.15
N LEU A 158 0.19 12.94 1.93
CA LEU A 158 0.24 12.57 3.33
C LEU A 158 0.79 11.15 3.56
N GLY A 159 0.47 10.20 2.67
CA GLY A 159 0.99 8.83 2.75
C GLY A 159 2.51 8.77 2.80
N LYS A 160 3.18 9.50 1.90
CA LYS A 160 4.66 9.56 1.85
C LYS A 160 5.27 10.19 3.11
N SER A 161 4.65 11.26 3.62
CA SER A 161 5.07 11.89 4.88
C SER A 161 4.87 10.93 6.06
N MET A 162 3.75 10.19 6.09
CA MET A 162 3.41 9.25 7.15
C MET A 162 4.42 8.10 7.26
N GLU A 163 4.92 7.56 6.13
CA GLU A 163 5.98 6.55 6.14
C GLU A 163 7.21 7.02 6.93
N ARG A 164 7.62 8.28 6.76
CA ARG A 164 8.74 8.89 7.50
C ARG A 164 8.37 9.19 8.94
N PHE A 165 7.14 9.63 9.19
CA PHE A 165 6.64 9.93 10.52
C PHE A 165 6.66 8.70 11.44
N LEU A 166 6.36 7.52 10.89
CA LEU A 166 6.35 6.24 11.62
C LEU A 166 7.75 5.60 11.78
N THR A 167 8.74 6.04 11.00
CA THR A 167 10.08 5.39 10.94
C THR A 167 11.23 6.26 11.43
N LEU A 168 11.03 7.57 11.55
CA LEU A 168 12.03 8.51 12.07
C LEU A 168 11.65 9.00 13.46
N ARG A 169 12.65 9.14 14.34
CA ARG A 169 12.47 9.86 15.62
C ARG A 169 12.20 11.34 15.36
N GLN A 170 11.54 12.00 16.31
CA GLN A 170 11.10 13.40 16.19
C GLN A 170 12.18 14.35 15.64
N PRO A 171 13.42 14.42 16.18
CA PRO A 171 14.42 15.38 15.69
C PRO A 171 14.83 15.14 14.23
N HIS A 172 14.78 13.89 13.75
CA HIS A 172 15.10 13.56 12.36
C HIS A 172 13.94 13.87 11.43
N PHE A 173 12.71 13.63 11.88
CA PHE A 173 11.52 13.98 11.10
C PHE A 173 11.37 15.49 10.93
N GLU A 174 11.60 16.28 11.97
CA GLU A 174 11.48 17.75 11.94
C GLU A 174 12.42 18.41 10.91
N ARG A 175 13.53 17.76 10.57
CA ARG A 175 14.44 18.20 9.49
C ARG A 175 13.82 18.11 8.09
N LEU A 176 12.76 17.32 7.92
CA LEU A 176 11.99 17.21 6.68
C LEU A 176 10.85 18.23 6.58
N LEU A 177 10.68 19.09 7.58
CA LEU A 177 9.72 20.18 7.52
C LEU A 177 10.35 21.40 6.85
N LYS A 178 9.53 22.16 6.09
CA LYS A 178 9.96 23.40 5.42
C LYS A 178 10.48 24.47 6.38
N LYS A 179 10.03 24.45 7.64
CA LYS A 179 10.50 25.38 8.69
C LYS A 179 11.92 25.06 9.18
N SER A 180 12.46 23.89 8.85
CA SER A 180 13.82 23.54 9.24
C SER A 180 14.81 24.40 8.47
N LYS A 181 15.66 25.14 9.20
CA LYS A 181 16.78 25.91 8.62
C LYS A 181 17.93 25.02 8.13
N ASP A 182 17.83 23.71 8.37
CA ASP A 182 18.82 22.74 7.92
C ASP A 182 18.68 22.47 6.42
N SER A 183 19.62 23.04 5.66
CA SER A 183 19.76 22.85 4.21
C SER A 183 20.53 21.58 3.85
N SER A 184 21.08 20.86 4.83
CA SER A 184 21.73 19.59 4.53
C SER A 184 20.70 18.61 4.00
N LYS A 185 20.97 18.05 2.82
CA LYS A 185 20.18 16.92 2.31
C LYS A 185 20.27 15.84 3.37
N VAL A 186 19.16 15.53 4.02
CA VAL A 186 19.09 14.35 4.89
C VAL A 186 19.47 13.19 3.99
N ASN A 187 20.58 12.52 4.31
CA ASN A 187 21.14 11.46 3.49
C ASN A 187 20.22 10.24 3.59
N MET A 188 19.11 10.30 2.86
CA MET A 188 18.09 9.27 2.87
C MET A 188 18.64 8.07 2.14
N ALA A 189 18.56 6.91 2.80
CA ALA A 189 18.85 5.65 2.15
C ALA A 189 18.02 5.54 0.86
N GLU A 190 18.65 5.05 -0.20
CA GLU A 190 17.96 4.77 -1.46
C GLU A 190 16.75 3.86 -1.21
N GLU A 191 15.67 4.08 -1.96
CA GLU A 191 14.52 3.18 -1.92
C GLU A 191 14.95 1.75 -2.23
N GLN A 192 14.52 0.82 -1.38
CA GLN A 192 14.81 -0.59 -1.55
C GLN A 192 13.63 -1.28 -2.20
N TYR A 193 13.92 -2.15 -3.17
CA TYR A 193 12.92 -2.88 -3.91
C TYR A 193 13.13 -4.39 -3.74
N SER A 194 12.02 -5.11 -3.63
CA SER A 194 11.96 -6.55 -3.85
C SER A 194 11.64 -6.80 -5.31
N TYR A 195 12.41 -7.68 -5.96
CA TYR A 195 12.19 -8.08 -7.35
C TYR A 195 11.66 -9.51 -7.40
N ALA A 196 10.61 -9.71 -8.17
CA ALA A 196 9.91 -10.97 -8.29
C ALA A 196 9.75 -11.37 -9.76
N SER A 197 10.29 -12.52 -10.12
CA SER A 197 10.11 -13.14 -11.44
C SER A 197 9.04 -14.22 -11.41
N TYR A 198 8.17 -14.18 -12.42
CA TYR A 198 7.16 -15.21 -12.65
C TYR A 198 6.82 -15.27 -14.14
N ASN A 199 7.04 -16.43 -14.77
CA ASN A 199 6.94 -16.60 -16.21
C ASN A 199 7.66 -15.48 -16.97
N ARG A 200 6.94 -14.70 -17.78
CA ARG A 200 7.47 -13.60 -18.59
C ARG A 200 7.50 -12.26 -17.86
N PHE A 201 7.04 -12.21 -16.61
CA PHE A 201 7.05 -10.99 -15.79
C PHE A 201 8.29 -10.90 -14.91
N LEU A 202 8.83 -9.70 -14.83
CA LEU A 202 9.66 -9.23 -13.72
C LEU A 202 8.98 -8.03 -13.06
N LEU A 203 8.49 -8.24 -11.84
CA LEU A 203 7.79 -7.23 -11.07
C LEU A 203 8.67 -6.72 -9.94
N ARG A 204 8.44 -5.48 -9.50
CA ARG A 204 9.06 -4.94 -8.29
C ARG A 204 8.04 -4.36 -7.32
N SER A 205 8.34 -4.45 -6.03
CA SER A 205 7.65 -3.72 -4.97
C SER A 205 8.67 -2.92 -4.18
N GLN A 206 8.36 -1.66 -3.88
CA GLN A 206 9.05 -0.94 -2.82
C GLN A 206 8.81 -1.67 -1.49
N LEU A 207 9.81 -1.64 -0.62
CA LEU A 207 9.76 -2.19 0.73
C LEU A 207 9.86 -1.02 1.72
N ASP A 208 8.82 -0.86 2.53
CA ASP A 208 8.73 0.31 3.40
C ASP A 208 9.38 0.07 4.77
N CYS A 209 9.33 -1.15 5.31
CA CYS A 209 9.81 -1.41 6.66
C CYS A 209 10.34 -2.83 6.87
N TYR A 210 11.13 -3.00 7.92
CA TYR A 210 11.76 -4.27 8.30
C TYR A 210 11.68 -4.55 9.80
N ASP A 211 11.36 -5.80 10.14
CA ASP A 211 11.55 -6.38 11.46
C ASP A 211 12.00 -7.84 11.37
N LYS A 212 13.13 -8.18 12.01
CA LYS A 212 13.74 -9.52 11.93
C LYS A 212 12.88 -10.63 12.54
N ARG A 213 11.92 -10.29 13.41
CA ARG A 213 11.07 -11.24 14.13
C ARG A 213 9.87 -11.71 13.31
N LEU A 214 9.51 -10.99 12.24
CA LEU A 214 8.45 -11.40 11.33
C LEU A 214 8.92 -12.51 10.39
N PRO A 215 8.05 -13.47 10.01
CA PRO A 215 8.40 -14.57 9.11
C PRO A 215 9.06 -14.13 7.79
N LEU A 216 8.48 -13.16 7.09
CA LEU A 216 9.05 -12.61 5.84
C LEU A 216 9.92 -11.37 6.05
N LYS A 217 10.07 -10.93 7.30
CA LYS A 217 10.90 -9.83 7.79
C LYS A 217 10.61 -8.43 7.26
N SER A 218 9.99 -8.26 6.09
CA SER A 218 9.55 -6.97 5.56
C SER A 218 8.03 -6.84 5.59
N PHE A 219 7.57 -5.60 5.69
CA PHE A 219 6.16 -5.26 5.64
C PHE A 219 5.97 -3.86 5.08
N ASP A 220 4.75 -3.58 4.64
CA ASP A 220 4.38 -2.32 4.02
C ASP A 220 3.83 -1.35 5.06
N LEU A 221 4.02 -0.05 4.86
CA LEU A 221 3.43 0.99 5.71
C LEU A 221 2.26 1.63 4.97
N LYS A 222 1.10 1.65 5.61
CA LYS A 222 -0.09 2.30 5.08
C LYS A 222 -0.67 3.26 6.10
N SER A 223 -1.27 4.33 5.59
CA SER A 223 -2.09 5.23 6.37
C SER A 223 -3.55 5.08 5.96
N ARG A 224 -4.44 5.19 6.94
CA ARG A 224 -5.88 5.14 6.73
C ARG A 224 -6.53 6.39 7.26
N ALA A 225 -6.88 7.28 6.33
CA ALA A 225 -7.75 8.40 6.62
C ALA A 225 -9.16 7.91 6.97
N THR A 226 -9.79 8.56 7.96
CA THR A 226 -11.17 8.29 8.36
C THR A 226 -12.13 8.41 7.18
N ILE A 227 -13.27 7.73 7.27
CA ILE A 227 -14.30 7.76 6.23
C ILE A 227 -14.74 9.18 5.89
N ALA A 228 -14.84 10.07 6.87
CA ALA A 228 -15.21 11.47 6.65
C ALA A 228 -14.24 12.14 5.67
N ILE A 229 -12.92 12.04 5.92
CA ILE A 229 -11.89 12.59 5.03
C ILE A 229 -11.95 11.96 3.63
N ARG A 230 -12.22 10.65 3.55
CA ARG A 230 -12.27 9.94 2.27
C ARG A 230 -13.47 10.32 1.41
N LEU A 231 -14.59 10.70 2.02
CA LEU A 231 -15.82 11.11 1.35
C LEU A 231 -15.86 12.62 1.06
N LEU A 232 -15.32 13.45 1.96
CA LEU A 232 -15.25 14.91 1.84
C LEU A 232 -13.82 15.34 1.51
N ARG A 233 -13.31 14.95 0.33
CA ARG A 233 -11.90 15.21 -0.04
C ARG A 233 -11.64 16.69 -0.32
N ASP A 234 -12.60 17.35 -0.97
CA ASP A 234 -12.48 18.76 -1.37
C ASP A 234 -12.71 19.71 -0.17
N GLU A 235 -13.43 19.23 0.86
CA GLU A 235 -13.73 19.94 2.10
C GLU A 235 -13.11 19.23 3.32
N PHE A 236 -11.89 18.71 3.17
CA PHE A 236 -11.30 17.81 4.17
C PHE A 236 -11.11 18.47 5.55
N ASP A 237 -10.95 19.79 5.62
CA ASP A 237 -10.79 20.52 6.88
C ASP A 237 -12.00 20.32 7.82
N SER A 238 -13.23 20.39 7.28
CA SER A 238 -14.45 20.17 8.06
C SER A 238 -14.59 18.71 8.52
N ALA A 239 -14.07 17.78 7.72
CA ALA A 239 -14.06 16.35 8.04
C ALA A 239 -13.04 15.96 9.13
N THR A 240 -12.13 16.85 9.51
CA THR A 240 -11.17 16.58 10.60
C THR A 240 -11.83 16.47 11.98
N GLU A 241 -13.07 16.92 12.16
CA GLU A 241 -13.81 16.75 13.42
C GLU A 241 -14.25 15.30 13.67
N TYR A 242 -14.32 14.47 12.62
CA TYR A 242 -14.58 13.04 12.77
C TYR A 242 -13.38 12.35 13.42
N ARG A 243 -13.60 11.70 14.57
CA ARG A 243 -12.55 11.01 15.33
C ARG A 243 -12.92 9.55 15.60
N ILE A 244 -11.92 8.68 15.58
CA ILE A 244 -12.11 7.29 16.03
C ILE A 244 -12.11 7.29 17.56
N LYS A 245 -13.22 6.87 18.15
CA LYS A 245 -13.45 6.81 19.60
C LYS A 245 -13.51 5.37 20.10
N TYR A 246 -14.05 4.47 19.30
CA TYR A 246 -14.40 3.11 19.71
C TYR A 246 -13.59 2.04 18.96
N PRO A 247 -13.36 0.85 19.57
CA PRO A 247 -12.70 -0.25 18.86
C PRO A 247 -13.65 -0.83 17.81
N SER A 248 -14.92 -1.01 18.19
CA SER A 248 -16.00 -1.56 17.38
C SER A 248 -17.16 -0.58 17.22
N GLY A 249 -17.89 -0.66 16.11
CA GLY A 249 -19.06 0.18 15.82
C GLY A 249 -19.20 0.49 14.34
N LEU A 250 -20.36 1.01 13.92
CA LEU A 250 -20.60 1.39 12.51
C LEU A 250 -20.02 2.76 12.15
N ILE A 251 -19.72 3.58 13.17
CA ILE A 251 -19.32 4.98 13.07
C ILE A 251 -18.27 5.23 14.18
N GLU A 252 -17.32 6.14 13.93
CA GLU A 252 -16.27 6.57 14.85
C GLU A 252 -15.49 5.40 15.47
N SER A 253 -15.27 4.33 14.68
CA SER A 253 -14.64 3.11 15.16
C SER A 253 -13.53 2.60 14.24
N PHE A 254 -12.56 1.88 14.82
CA PHE A 254 -11.56 1.17 14.03
C PHE A 254 -12.18 0.08 13.17
N GLU A 255 -13.18 -0.65 13.69
CA GLU A 255 -13.92 -1.66 12.95
C GLU A 255 -14.59 -1.12 11.68
N ARG A 256 -15.13 0.11 11.70
CA ARG A 256 -15.67 0.75 10.50
C ARG A 256 -14.59 1.00 9.46
N GLU A 257 -13.44 1.51 9.88
CA GLU A 257 -12.32 1.75 8.97
C GLU A 257 -11.77 0.44 8.40
N TYR A 258 -11.69 -0.61 9.22
CA TYR A 258 -11.30 -1.95 8.83
C TYR A 258 -12.28 -2.55 7.81
N PHE A 259 -13.59 -2.49 8.06
CA PHE A 259 -14.62 -2.93 7.09
C PHE A 259 -14.47 -2.23 5.74
N ASP A 260 -14.31 -0.91 5.75
CA ASP A 260 -14.10 -0.19 4.49
C ASP A 260 -12.77 -0.60 3.83
N MET A 261 -11.70 -0.91 4.59
CA MET A 261 -10.43 -1.40 4.04
C MET A 261 -10.57 -2.79 3.41
N MET A 262 -11.32 -3.71 4.02
CA MET A 262 -11.62 -5.03 3.43
C MET A 262 -12.17 -4.87 2.00
N ARG A 263 -13.06 -3.91 1.82
CA ARG A 263 -13.77 -3.67 0.56
C ARG A 263 -12.98 -2.85 -0.47
N SER A 264 -12.09 -1.97 -0.01
CA SER A 264 -11.45 -0.94 -0.86
C SER A 264 -9.93 -1.05 -1.01
N ALA A 265 -9.26 -1.79 -0.13
CA ALA A 265 -7.81 -1.75 0.01
C ALA A 265 -7.16 -3.15 0.08
N PHE A 266 -7.78 -4.10 0.79
CA PHE A 266 -7.16 -5.41 1.08
C PHE A 266 -6.67 -6.14 -0.17
N LEU A 267 -7.44 -6.14 -1.26
CA LEU A 267 -7.01 -6.82 -2.49
C LEU A 267 -5.71 -6.22 -3.06
N LYS A 268 -5.60 -4.87 -3.07
CA LYS A 268 -4.40 -4.18 -3.54
C LYS A 268 -3.22 -4.42 -2.60
N TYR A 269 -3.45 -4.32 -1.29
CA TYR A 269 -2.45 -4.56 -0.26
C TYR A 269 -1.93 -6.00 -0.30
N ASN A 270 -2.83 -6.97 -0.47
CA ASN A 270 -2.48 -8.38 -0.58
C ASN A 270 -1.63 -8.65 -1.83
N PHE A 271 -2.01 -8.14 -3.01
CA PHE A 271 -1.21 -8.26 -4.22
C PHE A 271 0.14 -7.55 -4.10
N GLN A 272 0.18 -6.37 -3.48
CA GLN A 272 1.43 -5.67 -3.19
C GLN A 272 2.34 -6.52 -2.28
N ALA A 273 1.81 -7.08 -1.20
CA ALA A 273 2.54 -7.94 -0.27
C ALA A 273 3.04 -9.22 -0.95
N ARG A 274 2.26 -9.82 -1.85
CA ARG A 274 2.67 -10.99 -2.64
C ARG A 274 3.80 -10.66 -3.61
N ILE A 275 3.70 -9.54 -4.32
CA ILE A 275 4.73 -9.10 -5.26
C ILE A 275 6.02 -8.72 -4.52
N GLY A 276 5.91 -8.08 -3.36
CA GLY A 276 7.05 -7.67 -2.54
C GLY A 276 7.65 -8.76 -1.64
N ASN A 277 7.01 -9.94 -1.56
CA ASN A 277 7.30 -10.96 -0.55
C ASN A 277 7.27 -10.42 0.88
N MET A 278 6.24 -9.63 1.20
CA MET A 278 6.05 -8.98 2.49
C MET A 278 5.11 -9.80 3.38
N ASP A 279 5.35 -9.70 4.69
CA ASP A 279 4.64 -10.43 5.75
C ASP A 279 3.21 -9.94 5.94
N GLY A 280 3.00 -8.63 5.77
CA GLY A 280 1.73 -7.96 6.00
C GLY A 280 1.85 -6.46 5.80
N VAL A 281 0.89 -5.74 6.38
CA VAL A 281 0.79 -4.29 6.28
C VAL A 281 0.54 -3.69 7.66
N PHE A 282 1.33 -2.68 8.01
CA PHE A 282 1.09 -1.85 9.18
C PHE A 282 0.22 -0.65 8.78
N VAL A 283 -0.90 -0.45 9.47
CA VAL A 283 -1.87 0.62 9.18
C VAL A 283 -1.89 1.63 10.32
N ALA A 284 -1.70 2.90 10.00
CA ALA A 284 -1.88 4.03 10.91
C ALA A 284 -3.19 4.77 10.62
N PHE A 285 -4.10 4.85 11.59
CA PHE A 285 -5.43 5.47 11.42
C PHE A 285 -5.41 6.94 11.83
N HIS A 286 -5.88 7.83 10.96
CA HIS A 286 -5.82 9.28 11.19
C HIS A 286 -7.00 10.02 10.54
N ASN A 287 -7.20 11.28 10.94
CA ASN A 287 -8.10 12.22 10.26
C ASN A 287 -7.32 13.38 9.61
N THR A 288 -6.05 13.14 9.24
CA THR A 288 -5.06 14.09 8.67
C THR A 288 -4.48 15.12 9.65
N LYS A 289 -5.20 15.43 10.74
CA LYS A 289 -4.75 16.31 11.83
C LYS A 289 -4.24 15.54 13.04
N SER A 290 -4.84 14.39 13.32
CA SER A 290 -4.55 13.54 14.46
C SER A 290 -4.43 12.07 14.08
N LEU A 291 -3.47 11.37 14.68
CA LEU A 291 -3.40 9.91 14.68
C LEU A 291 -4.21 9.35 15.86
N PHE A 292 -4.89 8.24 15.63
CA PHE A 292 -5.76 7.59 16.62
C PHE A 292 -5.19 6.28 17.12
N GLY A 293 -4.47 5.56 16.29
CA GLY A 293 -3.96 4.24 16.61
C GLY A 293 -3.45 3.50 15.39
N PHE A 294 -3.11 2.24 15.62
CA PHE A 294 -2.36 1.40 14.70
C PHE A 294 -2.93 -0.01 14.67
N GLN A 295 -2.74 -0.71 13.55
CA GLN A 295 -3.04 -2.13 13.45
C GLN A 295 -2.05 -2.78 12.48
N TYR A 296 -1.52 -3.94 12.86
CA TYR A 296 -0.82 -4.79 11.93
C TYR A 296 -1.78 -5.81 11.34
N ILE A 297 -1.80 -5.93 10.01
CA ILE A 297 -2.68 -6.83 9.26
C ILE A 297 -1.79 -7.80 8.48
N PRO A 298 -1.60 -9.04 8.99
CA PRO A 298 -0.82 -10.06 8.30
C PRO A 298 -1.42 -10.41 6.94
N ARG A 299 -0.58 -10.86 6.00
CA ARG A 299 -1.06 -11.32 4.68
C ARG A 299 -2.09 -12.44 4.79
N GLU A 300 -1.93 -13.33 5.77
CA GLU A 300 -2.84 -14.44 6.03
C GLU A 300 -4.25 -13.98 6.46
N GLU A 301 -4.34 -12.86 7.18
CA GLU A 301 -5.62 -12.27 7.57
C GLU A 301 -6.35 -11.73 6.34
N MET A 302 -5.65 -10.98 5.48
CA MET A 302 -6.20 -10.55 4.20
C MET A 302 -6.59 -11.74 3.33
N ASP A 303 -5.82 -12.83 3.34
CA ASP A 303 -6.13 -14.03 2.57
C ASP A 303 -7.41 -14.73 3.02
N LYS A 304 -7.70 -14.75 4.32
CA LYS A 304 -8.96 -15.27 4.85
C LYS A 304 -10.13 -14.43 4.35
N VAL A 305 -10.04 -13.10 4.47
CA VAL A 305 -11.09 -12.17 4.02
C VAL A 305 -11.35 -12.26 2.51
N LEU A 306 -10.30 -12.27 1.69
CA LEU A 306 -10.42 -12.20 0.23
C LEU A 306 -10.63 -13.58 -0.41
N PHE A 307 -9.95 -14.60 0.10
CA PHE A 307 -9.80 -15.90 -0.56
C PHE A 307 -10.24 -17.07 0.30
N GLY A 308 -10.57 -16.86 1.58
CA GLY A 308 -10.94 -17.89 2.55
C GLY A 308 -9.77 -18.73 3.08
N SER A 309 -8.57 -18.62 2.49
CA SER A 309 -7.34 -19.26 2.97
C SER A 309 -6.13 -18.78 2.16
N THR A 310 -4.93 -18.84 2.74
CA THR A 310 -3.68 -18.53 2.05
C THR A 310 -3.45 -19.38 0.81
N ARG A 311 -3.73 -20.69 0.89
CA ARG A 311 -3.61 -21.62 -0.25
C ARG A 311 -4.49 -21.22 -1.44
N ARG A 312 -5.73 -20.74 -1.18
CA ARG A 312 -6.61 -20.24 -2.24
C ARG A 312 -6.09 -18.89 -2.77
N GLY A 313 -5.60 -18.02 -1.91
CA GLY A 313 -4.98 -16.75 -2.31
C GLY A 313 -3.81 -16.93 -3.26
N ASP A 314 -2.92 -17.89 -2.98
CA ASP A 314 -1.81 -18.24 -3.88
C ASP A 314 -2.32 -18.65 -5.28
N LYS A 315 -3.31 -19.55 -5.32
CA LYS A 315 -3.92 -20.02 -6.56
C LYS A 315 -4.55 -18.88 -7.37
N TYR A 316 -5.37 -18.04 -6.72
CA TYR A 316 -5.98 -16.89 -7.38
C TYR A 316 -4.94 -15.92 -7.92
N PHE A 317 -3.91 -15.62 -7.14
CA PHE A 317 -2.85 -14.72 -7.57
C PHE A 317 -2.08 -15.24 -8.79
N PHE A 318 -1.70 -16.52 -8.79
CA PHE A 318 -0.98 -17.12 -9.93
C PHE A 318 -1.84 -17.25 -11.18
N LEU A 319 -3.13 -17.63 -11.06
CA LEU A 319 -4.06 -17.66 -12.17
C LEU A 319 -4.28 -16.25 -12.76
N THR A 320 -4.38 -15.25 -11.89
CA THR A 320 -4.53 -13.84 -12.29
C THR A 320 -3.31 -13.37 -13.09
N LEU A 321 -2.09 -13.67 -12.63
CA LEU A 321 -0.87 -13.35 -13.37
C LEU A 321 -0.79 -14.07 -14.71
N GLN A 322 -1.10 -15.37 -14.76
CA GLN A 322 -1.08 -16.15 -15.99
C GLN A 322 -2.10 -15.65 -17.02
N LEU A 323 -3.31 -15.30 -16.58
CA LEU A 323 -4.33 -14.76 -17.50
C LEU A 323 -3.92 -13.38 -18.02
N LEU A 324 -3.37 -12.51 -17.16
CA LEU A 324 -2.84 -11.22 -17.59
C LEU A 324 -1.67 -11.38 -18.58
N GLU A 325 -0.79 -12.36 -18.36
CA GLU A 325 0.29 -12.69 -19.30
C GLU A 325 -0.26 -12.99 -20.69
N LYS A 326 -1.28 -13.86 -20.78
CA LYS A 326 -1.91 -14.21 -22.05
C LYS A 326 -2.52 -12.99 -22.74
N VAL A 327 -3.21 -12.13 -21.98
CA VAL A 327 -3.78 -10.88 -22.51
C VAL A 327 -2.67 -10.01 -23.10
N PHE A 328 -1.58 -9.79 -22.37
CA PHE A 328 -0.47 -8.99 -22.87
C PHE A 328 0.27 -9.64 -24.04
N ASP A 329 0.41 -10.96 -24.06
CA ASP A 329 1.00 -11.69 -25.18
C ASP A 329 0.15 -11.50 -26.45
N THR A 330 -1.17 -11.61 -26.35
CA THR A 330 -2.09 -11.32 -27.46
C THR A 330 -1.97 -9.88 -27.94
N VAL A 331 -1.97 -8.90 -27.03
CA VAL A 331 -1.86 -7.47 -27.38
C VAL A 331 -0.53 -7.17 -28.06
N THR A 332 0.59 -7.63 -27.50
CA THR A 332 1.92 -7.35 -28.05
C THR A 332 2.25 -8.17 -29.30
N ALA A 333 1.56 -9.28 -29.55
CA ALA A 333 1.64 -9.99 -30.83
C ALA A 333 0.90 -9.20 -31.93
N LYS A 334 -0.26 -8.61 -31.62
CA LYS A 334 -1.03 -7.78 -32.55
C LYS A 334 -0.36 -6.43 -32.82
N TYR A 335 0.28 -5.84 -31.80
CA TYR A 335 0.92 -4.54 -31.87
C TYR A 335 2.40 -4.61 -31.43
N PRO A 336 3.28 -5.21 -32.24
CA PRO A 336 4.67 -5.42 -31.86
C PRO A 336 5.45 -4.11 -31.80
N ALA A 337 6.31 -3.98 -30.79
CA ALA A 337 7.30 -2.92 -30.59
C ALA A 337 6.77 -1.48 -30.59
N GLN A 338 5.46 -1.28 -30.40
CA GLN A 338 4.88 0.06 -30.32
C GLN A 338 5.28 0.76 -29.01
N VAL A 339 5.67 2.04 -29.14
CA VAL A 339 6.23 2.85 -28.05
C VAL A 339 5.16 3.27 -27.02
N ARG A 340 3.87 3.20 -27.39
CA ARG A 340 2.73 3.46 -26.51
C ARG A 340 1.51 2.67 -27.03
N LEU A 341 1.12 1.65 -26.27
CA LEU A 341 -0.15 0.93 -26.40
C LEU A 341 -1.01 1.16 -25.17
#